data_AF-A0A1D3DYV2-F1
#
_entry.id   AF-A0A1D3DYV2-F1
#
_cell.length_a   1.000
_cell.length_b   1.000
_cell.length_c   1.000
_cell.angle_alpha   90.00
_cell.angle_beta   90.00
_cell.angle_gamma   90.00
#
_symmetry.space_group_name_H-M   'P 1'
#
loop_
_entity.id
_entity.type
_entity.pdbx_description
1 polymer ?
#
loop_
_entity_poly.entity_id
_entity_poly.type
_entity_poly.pdbx_seq_one_letter_code
_entity_poly.pdbx_strand_id
1 'polypeptide(L)' 'MDVNPIEMQKNLGGVSYPASKDEIVRQAEEHGASKKVMDALKSMPDKEYDSPAAINKEVGKGS' A
#
# COMPACT_ATOMS: atom_id res chain seq x y z
N MET A 1 9.14 -0.68 -14.75
CA MET A 1 7.66 -0.81 -14.75
C MET A 1 7.21 -0.86 -13.30
N ASP A 2 7.37 0.27 -12.65
CA ASP A 2 7.48 0.44 -11.21
C ASP A 2 6.14 0.89 -10.63
N VAL A 3 5.83 0.50 -9.40
CA VAL A 3 4.70 1.08 -8.66
C VAL A 3 4.94 2.59 -8.59
N ASN A 4 4.08 3.39 -9.20
CA ASN A 4 4.29 4.84 -9.25
C ASN A 4 4.11 5.42 -7.83
N PRO A 5 5.14 6.07 -7.25
CA PRO A 5 5.04 6.65 -5.92
C PRO A 5 3.88 7.64 -5.78
N ILE A 6 3.54 8.36 -6.87
CA ILE A 6 2.45 9.33 -6.89
C ILE A 6 1.09 8.64 -6.77
N GLU A 7 0.88 7.54 -7.50
CA GLU A 7 -0.36 6.74 -7.38
C GLU A 7 -0.45 6.12 -5.99
N MET A 8 0.66 5.64 -5.44
CA MET A 8 0.69 5.04 -4.12
C MET A 8 0.36 6.06 -3.03
N GLN A 9 0.92 7.26 -3.09
CA GLN A 9 0.58 8.35 -2.16
C GLN A 9 -0.88 8.78 -2.29
N LYS A 10 -1.45 8.79 -3.50
CA LYS A 10 -2.86 9.16 -3.72
C LYS A 10 -3.82 8.08 -3.20
N ASN A 11 -3.49 6.81 -3.39
CA ASN A 11 -4.34 5.69 -3.01
C ASN A 11 -4.27 5.36 -1.51
N LEU A 12 -3.14 5.69 -0.88
CA LEU A 12 -2.91 5.49 0.56
C LEU A 12 -3.03 6.79 1.38
N GLY A 13 -3.31 7.90 0.70
CA GLY A 13 -3.57 9.19 1.33
C GLY A 13 -4.96 9.20 1.97
N GLY A 14 -5.02 9.43 3.27
CA GLY A 14 -6.28 9.40 4.04
C GLY A 14 -6.50 8.13 4.85
N VAL A 15 -5.60 7.14 4.76
CA VAL A 15 -5.54 6.04 5.73
C VAL A 15 -5.20 6.62 7.11
N SER A 16 -5.98 6.25 8.13
CA SER A 16 -5.67 6.56 9.52
C SER A 16 -4.58 5.62 10.02
N TYR A 17 -3.36 6.12 10.13
CA TYR A 17 -2.23 5.33 10.63
C TYR A 17 -2.16 5.37 12.17
N PRO A 18 -1.74 4.28 12.83
CA PRO A 18 -1.31 2.99 12.25
C PRO A 18 -2.47 2.19 11.66
N ALA A 19 -2.23 1.52 10.53
CA ALA A 19 -3.22 0.71 9.82
C ALA A 19 -2.71 -0.70 9.57
N SER A 20 -3.61 -1.68 9.67
CA SER A 20 -3.32 -3.09 9.41
C SER A 20 -3.23 -3.37 7.90
N LYS A 21 -2.53 -4.45 7.51
CA LYS A 21 -2.42 -4.88 6.10
C LYS A 21 -3.78 -4.95 5.41
N ASP A 22 -4.78 -5.56 6.05
CA ASP A 22 -6.13 -5.67 5.50
C ASP A 22 -6.79 -4.31 5.27
N GLU A 23 -6.62 -3.38 6.20
CA GLU A 23 -7.19 -2.04 6.09
C GLU A 23 -6.54 -1.24 4.96
N ILE A 24 -5.23 -1.40 4.78
CA ILE A 24 -4.46 -0.82 3.68
C ILE A 24 -4.90 -1.41 2.33
N VAL A 25 -5.05 -2.74 2.25
CA VAL A 25 -5.54 -3.42 1.05
C VAL A 25 -6.94 -2.92 0.71
N ARG A 26 -7.83 -2.84 1.69
CA ARG A 26 -9.19 -2.34 1.49
C ARG A 26 -9.20 -0.88 1.02
N GLN A 27 -8.45 0.00 1.66
CA GLN A 27 -8.38 1.41 1.27
C GLN A 27 -7.83 1.57 -0.15
N ALA A 28 -6.76 0.84 -0.45
CA ALA A 28 -6.17 0.85 -1.78
C ALA A 28 -7.18 0.35 -2.82
N GLU A 29 -8.02 -0.64 -2.51
CA GLU A 29 -9.04 -1.18 -3.40
C GLU A 29 -10.15 -0.15 -3.64
N GLU A 30 -10.63 0.50 -2.59
CA GLU A 30 -11.62 1.58 -2.66
C GLU A 30 -11.10 2.79 -3.45
N HIS A 31 -9.80 3.08 -3.39
CA HIS A 31 -9.16 4.15 -4.16
C HIS A 31 -8.82 3.74 -5.61
N GLY A 32 -9.13 2.51 -6.02
CA GLY A 32 -8.89 2.03 -7.38
C GLY A 32 -7.42 1.71 -7.66
N ALA A 33 -6.71 1.19 -6.66
CA ALA A 33 -5.33 0.79 -6.83
C ALA A 33 -5.19 -0.32 -7.89
N SER A 34 -4.17 -0.16 -8.73
CA SER A 34 -3.87 -1.13 -9.78
C SER A 34 -3.61 -2.53 -9.21
N LYS A 35 -3.89 -3.56 -10.01
CA LYS A 35 -3.69 -4.97 -9.62
C LYS A 35 -2.28 -5.27 -9.09
N LYS A 36 -1.24 -4.60 -9.64
CA LYS A 36 0.14 -4.70 -9.13
C LYS A 36 0.31 -4.19 -7.69
N VAL A 37 -0.33 -3.07 -7.36
CA VAL A 37 -0.30 -2.51 -6.00
C VAL A 37 -1.02 -3.46 -5.06
N MET A 38 -2.20 -3.96 -5.45
CA MET A 38 -2.92 -4.99 -4.70
C MET A 38 -2.08 -6.24 -4.42
N ASP A 39 -1.44 -6.80 -5.45
CA ASP A 39 -0.57 -7.97 -5.31
C ASP A 39 0.57 -7.71 -4.34
N ALA A 40 1.23 -6.56 -4.47
CA ALA A 40 2.32 -6.19 -3.59
C ALA A 40 1.87 -6.00 -2.13
N LEU A 41 0.74 -5.33 -1.90
CA LEU A 41 0.13 -5.16 -0.59
C LEU A 41 -0.25 -6.51 0.05
N LYS A 42 -0.81 -7.43 -0.74
CA LYS A 42 -1.16 -8.79 -0.29
C LYS A 42 0.06 -9.64 0.03
N SER A 43 1.18 -9.41 -0.66
CA SER A 43 2.46 -10.07 -0.40
C SER A 43 3.20 -9.53 0.82
N MET A 44 2.76 -8.41 1.39
CA MET A 44 3.40 -7.84 2.57
C MET A 44 3.13 -8.68 3.83
N PRO A 45 4.05 -8.64 4.82
CA PRO A 45 3.81 -9.24 6.12
C PRO A 45 2.60 -8.60 6.81
N ASP A 46 1.87 -9.44 7.56
CA ASP A 46 0.74 -9.04 8.39
C ASP A 46 1.26 -8.27 9.62
N LYS A 47 1.40 -6.97 9.45
CA LYS A 47 1.86 -6.02 10.48
C LYS A 47 1.14 -4.69 10.32
N GLU A 48 1.20 -3.88 11.36
CA GLU A 48 0.75 -2.49 11.27
C GLU A 48 1.79 -1.65 10.56
N TYR A 49 1.33 -0.75 9.70
CA TYR A 49 2.15 0.23 9.03
C TYR A 49 1.77 1.60 9.55
N ASP A 50 2.77 2.42 9.82
CA ASP A 50 2.56 3.76 10.38
C ASP A 50 2.49 4.86 9.31
N SER A 51 2.76 4.52 8.05
CA SER A 51 2.75 5.50 6.96
C SER A 51 2.68 4.86 5.57
N PRO A 52 2.22 5.63 4.55
CA PRO A 52 2.29 5.20 3.15
C PRO A 52 3.73 4.93 2.69
N ALA A 53 4.68 5.66 3.26
CA ALA A 53 6.10 5.52 2.96
C ALA A 53 6.66 4.17 3.44
N ALA A 54 6.22 3.67 4.60
CA ALA A 54 6.59 2.35 5.09
C ALA A 54 6.11 1.24 4.15
N ILE A 55 4.88 1.36 3.66
CA ILE A 55 4.27 0.43 2.70
C ILE A 55 5.01 0.49 1.36
N ASN A 56 5.29 1.70 0.84
CA ASN A 56 6.02 1.88 -0.43
C ASN A 56 7.44 1.31 -0.34
N LYS A 57 8.10 1.48 0.81
CA LYS A 57 9.41 0.89 1.08
C LYS A 57 9.35 -0.64 1.13
N GLU A 58 8.28 -1.21 1.67
CA GLU A 58 8.10 -2.67 1.75
C GLU A 58 7.82 -3.26 0.36
N VAL A 59 6.88 -2.66 -0.38
CA VAL A 59 6.51 -3.05 -1.75
C VAL A 59 7.68 -2.89 -2.72
N GLY A 60 8.41 -1.78 -2.64
CA GLY A 60 9.58 -1.51 -3.49
C GLY A 60 10.79 -2.39 -3.20
N LYS A 61 10.85 -3.04 -2.02
CA LYS A 61 11.91 -4.02 -1.69
C LYS A 61 11.68 -5.40 -2.32
N GLY A 62 10.46 -5.71 -2.76
CA GLY A 62 10.09 -7.00 -3.34
C GLY A 62 10.14 -7.05 -4.88
N SER A 63 10.69 -6.03 -5.54
CA SER A 63 10.85 -5.97 -7.01
C SER A 63 12.24 -6.38 -7.46
#